data_AF-A0A951DJJ3-F1
#
_entry.id   AF-A0A951DJJ3-F1
#
_cell.length_a   1.000
_cell.length_b   1.000
_cell.length_c   1.000
_cell.angle_alpha   90.00
_cell.angle_beta   90.00
_cell.angle_gamma   90.00
#
_symmetry.space_group_name_H-M   'P 1'
#
loop_
_entity.id
_entity.type
_entity.pdbx_description
1 polymer ?
#
loop_
_entity_poly.entity_id
_entity_poly.type
_entity_poly.pdbx_seq_one_letter_code
_entity_poly.pdbx_strand_id
1 'polypeptide(L)'
;MSPVGAEGGLGVFVRDWTRSVVVLSEDGEIAVALRDCVDTGRAVVRDVRPAEFADVLAACRPWPWMVVGGGGDVPPALIAAAAARPFLVFWYGTMPAGLPAHARPAARFSDLAGMVNSALQRSVGGMSLSPGMGVDMPHGRRVRSAALEALIAAHPDGFDLPLQTFRSATRVLHLAGVPFRPRRDRAAGGVVLRPMAPAQEGDHR
;
A
#
# COMPACT_ATOMS: atom_id res chain seq x y z
N MET A 1 42.29 25.87 -8.36
CA MET A 1 41.57 24.80 -9.07
C MET A 1 41.16 23.76 -8.04
N SER A 2 39.91 23.80 -7.62
CA SER A 2 39.29 22.81 -6.74
C SER A 2 38.05 22.26 -7.48
N PRO A 3 37.75 20.97 -7.35
CA PRO A 3 36.86 20.27 -8.28
C PRO A 3 35.39 20.61 -8.03
N VAL A 4 34.65 20.65 -9.13
CA VAL A 4 33.19 20.72 -9.22
C VAL A 4 32.62 19.44 -8.61
N GLY A 5 31.95 19.57 -7.46
CA GLY A 5 31.20 18.49 -6.83
C GLY A 5 29.84 18.34 -7.51
N ALA A 6 29.53 17.11 -7.94
CA ALA A 6 28.33 16.74 -8.65
C ALA A 6 27.04 17.09 -7.88
N GLU A 7 26.18 17.90 -8.50
CA GLU A 7 24.77 18.01 -8.16
C GLU A 7 24.03 16.80 -8.76
N GLY A 8 23.86 15.75 -7.95
CA GLY A 8 23.02 14.59 -8.23
C GLY A 8 21.87 14.56 -7.24
N GLY A 9 20.64 14.64 -7.76
CA GLY A 9 19.43 14.88 -7.00
C GLY A 9 19.12 13.84 -5.93
N LEU A 10 19.37 14.19 -4.68
CA LEU A 10 18.57 13.73 -3.56
C LEU A 10 17.66 14.89 -3.18
N GLY A 11 16.49 14.93 -3.82
CA GLY A 11 15.41 15.80 -3.35
C GLY A 11 15.22 15.54 -1.87
N VAL A 12 15.58 16.54 -1.06
CA VAL A 12 15.51 16.51 0.40
C VAL A 12 14.20 15.83 0.79
N PHE A 13 14.29 14.71 1.52
CA PHE A 13 13.13 14.07 2.12
C PHE A 13 12.51 15.04 3.14
N VAL A 14 11.73 16.00 2.65
CA VAL A 14 10.79 16.75 3.47
C VAL A 14 9.94 15.69 4.16
N ARG A 15 9.75 15.83 5.48
CA ARG A 15 8.90 14.93 6.28
C ARG A 15 7.46 15.06 5.78
N ASP A 16 7.19 14.34 4.71
CA ASP A 16 5.91 14.27 4.07
C ASP A 16 5.14 13.14 4.76
N TRP A 17 4.07 13.51 5.45
CA TRP A 17 3.18 12.57 6.14
C TRP A 17 2.10 12.06 5.19
N THR A 18 2.44 11.92 3.91
CA THR A 18 1.55 11.48 2.84
C THR A 18 1.95 10.09 2.38
N ARG A 19 0.96 9.25 2.06
CA ARG A 19 1.20 7.91 1.50
C ARG A 19 2.13 8.00 0.29
N SER A 20 3.17 7.18 0.29
CA SER A 20 4.10 7.11 -0.85
C SER A 20 3.71 5.95 -1.76
N VAL A 21 3.51 6.26 -3.04
CA VAL A 21 3.49 5.30 -4.16
C VAL A 21 4.89 5.32 -4.76
N VAL A 22 5.66 4.26 -4.55
CA VAL A 22 7.00 4.12 -5.13
C VAL A 22 6.87 3.45 -6.49
N VAL A 23 7.33 4.13 -7.53
CA VAL A 23 7.30 3.63 -8.90
C VAL A 23 8.70 3.21 -9.29
N LEU A 24 8.87 1.92 -9.57
CA LEU A 24 10.06 1.30 -10.11
C LEU A 24 9.99 1.34 -11.64
N SER A 25 10.78 2.23 -12.24
CA SER A 25 10.98 2.26 -13.69
C SER A 25 12.41 2.69 -14.01
N GLU A 26 12.95 2.19 -15.11
CA GLU A 26 14.25 2.64 -15.65
C GLU A 26 14.17 4.03 -16.29
N ASP A 27 13.05 4.33 -16.96
CA ASP A 27 12.84 5.56 -17.74
C ASP A 27 12.02 6.63 -17.00
N GLY A 28 11.29 6.25 -15.95
CA GLY A 28 10.38 7.13 -15.21
C GLY A 28 9.02 7.42 -15.89
N GLU A 29 8.72 6.85 -17.06
CA GLU A 29 7.50 7.16 -17.82
C GLU A 29 6.22 6.83 -17.03
N ILE A 30 6.19 5.66 -16.38
CA ILE A 30 5.07 5.23 -15.53
C ILE A 30 4.87 6.21 -14.37
N ALA A 31 5.95 6.73 -13.79
CA ALA A 31 5.88 7.64 -12.66
C ALA A 31 5.32 9.01 -13.07
N VAL A 32 5.72 9.53 -14.23
CA VAL A 32 5.15 10.76 -14.81
C VAL A 32 3.66 10.59 -15.05
N ALA A 33 3.27 9.53 -15.77
CA ALA A 33 1.87 9.28 -16.10
C ALA A 33 0.99 9.07 -14.85
N LEU A 34 1.52 8.45 -13.79
CA LEU A 34 0.79 8.31 -12.52
C LEU A 34 0.65 9.63 -11.77
N ARG A 35 1.62 10.54 -11.83
CA ARG A 35 1.49 11.88 -11.23
C ARG A 35 0.35 12.69 -11.82
N ASP A 36 0.09 12.52 -13.11
CA ASP A 36 -0.98 13.23 -13.80
C ASP A 36 -2.38 12.76 -13.39
N CYS A 37 -2.52 11.55 -12.85
CA CYS A 37 -3.82 10.97 -12.50
C CYS A 37 -4.03 10.66 -11.01
N VAL A 38 -3.01 10.84 -10.16
CA VAL A 38 -3.08 10.63 -8.71
C VAL A 38 -3.24 11.96 -7.98
N ASP A 39 -4.28 12.07 -7.16
CA ASP A 39 -4.49 13.21 -6.27
C ASP A 39 -3.36 13.33 -5.23
N THR A 40 -2.59 14.42 -5.30
CA THR A 40 -1.46 14.71 -4.41
C THR A 40 -1.89 14.90 -2.95
N GLY A 41 -3.16 15.23 -2.69
CA GLY A 41 -3.73 15.24 -1.35
C GLY A 41 -3.92 13.85 -0.74
N ARG A 42 -3.83 12.78 -1.55
CA ARG A 42 -4.01 11.39 -1.10
C ARG A 42 -2.73 10.58 -1.11
N ALA A 43 -1.87 10.77 -2.10
CA ALA A 43 -0.59 10.09 -2.22
C ALA A 43 0.45 10.88 -3.03
N VAL A 44 1.73 10.63 -2.74
CA VAL A 44 2.86 11.16 -3.50
C VAL A 44 3.51 10.05 -4.30
N VAL A 45 3.67 10.30 -5.61
CA VAL A 45 4.30 9.38 -6.56
C VAL A 45 5.81 9.66 -6.65
N ARG A 46 6.61 8.69 -6.21
CA ARG A 46 8.08 8.74 -6.20
C ARG A 46 8.61 7.91 -7.35
N ASP A 47 9.37 8.53 -8.23
CA ASP A 47 10.11 7.83 -9.30
C ASP A 47 11.41 7.30 -8.71
N VAL A 48 11.70 6.01 -8.89
CA VAL A 48 12.81 5.31 -8.26
C VAL A 48 13.41 4.33 -9.25
N ARG A 49 14.74 4.39 -9.43
CA ARG A 49 15.43 3.38 -10.24
C ARG A 49 15.56 2.07 -9.45
N PRO A 50 15.55 0.89 -10.10
CA PRO A 50 15.64 -0.39 -9.38
C PRO A 50 16.82 -0.51 -8.41
N ALA A 51 17.97 0.06 -8.77
CA ALA A 51 19.17 0.08 -7.93
C ALA A 51 19.03 0.92 -6.64
N GLU A 52 18.17 1.93 -6.65
CA GLU A 52 17.96 2.88 -5.54
C GLU A 52 16.86 2.40 -4.57
N PHE A 53 16.13 1.33 -4.93
CA PHE A 53 14.93 0.91 -4.21
C PHE A 53 15.20 0.59 -2.74
N ALA A 54 16.35 -0.02 -2.43
CA ALA A 54 16.70 -0.38 -1.06
C ALA A 54 16.80 0.86 -0.16
N ASP A 55 17.42 1.94 -0.66
CA ASP A 55 17.60 3.18 0.08
C ASP A 55 16.26 3.92 0.26
N VAL A 56 15.45 3.97 -0.80
CA VAL A 56 14.11 4.59 -0.72
C VAL A 56 13.20 3.82 0.25
N LEU A 57 13.24 2.49 0.22
CA LEU A 57 12.51 1.64 1.16
C LEU A 57 12.96 1.92 2.60
N ALA A 58 14.27 2.09 2.83
CA ALA A 58 14.84 2.43 4.13
C ALA A 58 14.50 3.85 4.59
N ALA A 59 14.21 4.78 3.69
CA ALA A 59 13.80 6.14 3.99
C ALA A 59 12.28 6.29 4.25
N CYS A 60 11.45 5.46 3.62
CA CYS A 60 10.00 5.52 3.78
C CYS A 60 9.55 5.19 5.21
N ARG A 61 8.62 5.99 5.76
CA ARG A 61 8.05 5.78 7.10
C ARG A 61 6.52 5.76 7.02
N PRO A 62 5.85 4.73 7.56
CA PRO A 62 6.44 3.53 8.17
C PRO A 62 7.07 2.57 7.12
N TRP A 63 6.54 2.55 5.91
CA TRP A 63 7.05 1.89 4.69
C TRP A 63 6.26 2.48 3.49
N PRO A 64 6.62 2.20 2.23
CA PRO A 64 5.80 2.61 1.08
C PRO A 64 4.38 2.09 1.23
N TRP A 65 3.38 2.88 0.88
CA TRP A 65 2.00 2.40 0.92
C TRP A 65 1.69 1.48 -0.27
N MET A 66 2.34 1.76 -1.40
CA MET A 66 2.23 1.00 -2.63
C MET A 66 3.56 1.01 -3.38
N VAL A 67 3.89 -0.09 -4.03
CA VAL A 67 4.94 -0.19 -5.05
C VAL A 67 4.27 -0.50 -6.38
N VAL A 68 4.61 0.28 -7.39
CA VAL A 68 4.27 0.05 -8.78
C VAL A 68 5.56 -0.25 -9.50
N GLY A 69 5.64 -1.33 -10.27
CA GLY A 69 6.77 -1.55 -11.17
C GLY A 69 6.30 -1.80 -12.60
N GLY A 70 7.23 -1.79 -13.53
CA GLY A 70 6.96 -2.18 -14.92
C GLY A 70 8.26 -2.47 -15.66
N GLY A 71 8.27 -3.59 -16.40
CA GLY A 71 9.48 -4.07 -17.09
C GLY A 71 10.62 -4.46 -16.14
N GLY A 72 11.71 -4.98 -16.71
CA GLY A 72 12.98 -5.23 -16.02
C GLY A 72 12.96 -6.28 -14.89
N ASP A 73 14.05 -6.30 -14.13
CA ASP A 73 14.26 -7.18 -12.99
C ASP A 73 13.64 -6.63 -11.71
N VAL A 74 13.16 -7.52 -10.85
CA VAL A 74 12.61 -7.17 -9.54
C VAL A 74 13.74 -6.96 -8.53
N PRO A 75 13.84 -5.80 -7.86
CA PRO A 75 14.81 -5.62 -6.80
C PRO A 75 14.63 -6.68 -5.69
N PRO A 76 15.68 -7.42 -5.27
CA PRO A 76 15.56 -8.40 -4.19
C PRO A 76 15.00 -7.82 -2.89
N ALA A 77 15.30 -6.55 -2.62
CA ALA A 77 14.75 -5.81 -1.48
C ALA A 77 13.22 -5.66 -1.54
N LEU A 78 12.60 -5.61 -2.73
CA LEU A 78 11.15 -5.58 -2.88
C LEU A 78 10.53 -6.90 -2.43
N ILE A 79 11.08 -8.02 -2.90
CA ILE A 79 10.62 -9.37 -2.54
C ILE A 79 10.70 -9.56 -1.02
N ALA A 80 11.86 -9.25 -0.43
CA ALA A 80 12.08 -9.37 1.01
C ALA A 80 11.12 -8.47 1.82
N ALA A 81 10.88 -7.24 1.37
CA ALA A 81 10.00 -6.30 2.05
C ALA A 81 8.53 -6.71 1.96
N ALA A 82 8.08 -7.14 0.78
CA ALA A 82 6.69 -7.53 0.55
C ALA A 82 6.31 -8.84 1.25
N ALA A 83 7.30 -9.69 1.57
CA ALA A 83 7.11 -10.87 2.42
C ALA A 83 6.90 -10.53 3.91
N ALA A 84 7.22 -9.30 4.34
CA ALA A 84 7.19 -8.89 5.75
C ALA A 84 6.19 -7.77 6.06
N ARG A 85 5.85 -6.94 5.07
CA ARG A 85 5.11 -5.68 5.28
C ARG A 85 3.88 -5.60 4.36
N PRO A 86 2.75 -5.09 4.85
CA PRO A 86 1.53 -4.98 4.06
C PRO A 86 1.57 -3.68 3.25
N PHE A 87 2.09 -3.75 2.03
CA PHE A 87 1.95 -2.69 1.03
C PHE A 87 1.54 -3.30 -0.30
N LEU A 88 0.80 -2.54 -1.09
CA LEU A 88 0.26 -3.01 -2.37
C LEU A 88 1.40 -3.15 -3.38
N VAL A 89 1.35 -4.18 -4.22
CA VAL A 89 2.31 -4.37 -5.31
C VAL A 89 1.55 -4.51 -6.62
N PHE A 90 1.64 -3.50 -7.47
CA PHE A 90 1.07 -3.52 -8.81
C PHE A 90 2.19 -3.57 -9.85
N TRP A 91 1.98 -4.32 -10.92
CA TRP A 91 2.99 -4.50 -11.96
C TRP A 91 2.41 -4.25 -13.34
N TYR A 92 3.00 -3.32 -14.08
CA TYR A 92 2.62 -3.02 -15.45
C TYR A 92 3.30 -3.99 -16.43
N GLY A 93 2.49 -4.61 -17.28
CA GLY A 93 2.92 -5.63 -18.24
C GLY A 93 3.02 -7.03 -17.61
N THR A 94 3.97 -7.83 -18.10
CA THR A 94 4.17 -9.21 -17.62
C THR A 94 4.71 -9.21 -16.21
N MET A 95 4.04 -9.95 -15.32
CA MET A 95 4.45 -10.07 -13.92
C MET A 95 5.71 -10.95 -13.80
N PRO A 96 6.82 -10.43 -13.27
CA PRO A 96 8.03 -11.21 -13.06
C PRO A 96 7.85 -12.25 -11.95
N ALA A 97 8.67 -13.31 -12.01
CA ALA A 97 8.70 -14.33 -10.98
C ALA A 97 9.19 -13.77 -9.63
N GLY A 98 8.76 -14.39 -8.53
CA GLY A 98 9.23 -14.06 -7.18
C GLY A 98 8.49 -12.90 -6.50
N LEU A 99 7.61 -12.17 -7.21
CA LEU A 99 6.67 -11.25 -6.57
C LEU A 99 5.70 -12.00 -5.65
N PRO A 100 5.20 -11.36 -4.58
CA PRO A 100 4.29 -12.01 -3.64
C PRO A 100 2.96 -12.38 -4.30
N ALA A 101 2.26 -13.40 -3.79
CA ALA A 101 0.99 -13.86 -4.37
C ALA A 101 -0.13 -12.80 -4.35
N HIS A 102 0.00 -11.76 -3.53
CA HIS A 102 -0.91 -10.62 -3.50
C HIS A 102 -0.53 -9.50 -4.48
N ALA A 103 0.54 -9.65 -5.27
CA ALA A 103 0.83 -8.75 -6.38
C ALA A 103 -0.27 -8.84 -7.45
N ARG A 104 -0.49 -7.75 -8.17
CA ARG A 104 -1.53 -7.66 -9.21
C ARG A 104 -0.96 -7.12 -10.52
N PRO A 105 -1.15 -7.83 -11.64
CA PRO A 105 -0.72 -7.34 -12.95
C PRO A 105 -1.72 -6.32 -13.51
N ALA A 106 -1.22 -5.41 -14.33
CA ALA A 106 -2.00 -4.49 -15.16
C ALA A 106 -1.49 -4.58 -16.60
N ALA A 107 -2.34 -5.01 -17.53
CA ALA A 107 -1.94 -5.16 -18.94
C ALA A 107 -1.83 -3.81 -19.67
N ARG A 108 -2.61 -2.81 -19.24
CA ARG A 108 -2.64 -1.47 -19.81
C ARG A 108 -2.41 -0.43 -18.72
N PHE A 109 -1.87 0.72 -19.09
CA PHE A 109 -1.68 1.83 -18.15
C PHE A 109 -3.01 2.30 -17.54
N SER A 110 -4.09 2.32 -18.33
CA SER A 110 -5.44 2.66 -17.82
C SER A 110 -5.90 1.74 -16.69
N ASP A 111 -5.56 0.46 -16.77
CA ASP A 111 -5.91 -0.53 -15.75
C ASP A 111 -5.09 -0.28 -14.48
N LEU A 112 -3.79 -0.01 -14.64
CA LEU A 112 -2.90 0.36 -13.54
C LEU A 112 -3.39 1.62 -12.82
N ALA A 113 -3.64 2.70 -13.56
CA ALA A 113 -4.16 3.95 -13.01
C ALA A 113 -5.52 3.74 -12.31
N GLY A 114 -6.39 2.93 -12.91
CA GLY A 114 -7.66 2.53 -12.31
C GLY A 114 -7.50 1.77 -10.99
N MET A 115 -6.54 0.84 -10.92
CA MET A 115 -6.21 0.09 -9.69
C MET A 115 -5.68 1.01 -8.58
N VAL A 116 -4.74 1.91 -8.91
CA VAL A 116 -4.18 2.89 -7.97
C VAL A 116 -5.28 3.78 -7.41
N ASN A 117 -6.10 4.36 -8.28
CA ASN A 117 -7.20 5.24 -7.88
C ASN A 117 -8.27 4.51 -7.08
N SER A 118 -8.62 3.28 -7.48
CA SER A 118 -9.57 2.44 -6.73
C SER A 118 -9.07 2.14 -5.32
N ALA A 119 -7.76 1.88 -5.15
CA ALA A 119 -7.16 1.66 -3.84
C ALA A 119 -7.20 2.93 -2.97
N LEU A 120 -6.96 4.11 -3.56
CA LEU A 120 -6.98 5.41 -2.87
C LEU A 120 -8.37 5.88 -2.46
N GLN A 121 -9.41 5.44 -3.18
CA GLN A 121 -10.81 5.80 -2.94
C GLN A 121 -11.61 4.72 -2.20
N ARG A 122 -10.97 3.60 -1.84
CA ARG A 122 -11.67 2.45 -1.26
C ARG A 122 -12.34 2.82 0.07
N SER A 123 -13.56 2.31 0.23
CA SER A 123 -14.30 2.32 1.50
C SER A 123 -14.76 0.91 1.86
N VAL A 124 -14.66 0.55 3.14
CA VAL A 124 -15.05 -0.75 3.68
C VAL A 124 -15.75 -0.55 5.01
N GLY A 125 -17.01 -0.94 5.12
CA GLY A 125 -17.75 -0.83 6.39
C GLY A 125 -17.81 0.58 6.96
N GLY A 126 -17.85 1.60 6.09
CA GLY A 126 -17.81 3.02 6.48
C GLY A 126 -16.42 3.56 6.83
N MET A 127 -15.36 2.75 6.74
CA MET A 127 -13.97 3.20 6.87
C MET A 127 -13.41 3.60 5.52
N SER A 128 -12.68 4.71 5.44
CA SER A 128 -12.00 5.15 4.22
C SER A 128 -10.64 5.76 4.51
N LEU A 129 -9.78 5.83 3.50
CA LEU A 129 -8.49 6.49 3.61
C LEU A 129 -8.66 8.00 3.78
N SER A 130 -8.09 8.55 4.86
CA SER A 130 -8.01 9.99 5.06
C SER A 130 -7.06 10.64 4.05
N PRO A 131 -7.21 11.94 3.71
CA PRO A 131 -6.17 12.69 3.03
C PRO A 131 -4.82 12.58 3.76
N GLY A 132 -3.72 12.49 3.01
CA GLY A 132 -2.38 12.26 3.55
C GLY A 132 -2.17 10.82 4.04
N MET A 133 -2.43 10.58 5.33
CA MET A 133 -2.23 9.30 6.02
C MET A 133 -3.34 9.06 7.04
N GLY A 134 -3.60 7.77 7.33
CA GLY A 134 -4.59 7.33 8.31
C GLY A 134 -5.92 6.90 7.71
N VAL A 135 -6.87 6.62 8.59
CA VAL A 135 -8.18 6.09 8.24
C VAL A 135 -9.25 6.92 8.95
N ASP A 136 -10.22 7.39 8.18
CA ASP A 136 -11.43 7.98 8.70
C ASP A 136 -12.40 6.84 9.06
N MET A 137 -12.84 6.82 10.31
CA MET A 137 -13.73 5.81 10.86
C MET A 137 -15.21 6.20 10.62
N PRO A 138 -16.16 5.25 10.67
CA PRO A 138 -17.58 5.51 10.41
C PRO A 138 -18.21 6.59 11.31
N HIS A 139 -17.63 6.81 12.50
CA HIS A 139 -18.10 7.73 13.53
C HIS A 139 -17.30 9.05 13.52
N GLY A 140 -16.62 9.36 12.40
CA GLY A 140 -15.90 10.61 12.17
C GLY A 140 -14.51 10.70 12.84
N ARG A 141 -14.10 9.68 13.62
CA ARG A 141 -12.78 9.65 14.25
C ARG A 141 -11.70 9.27 13.24
N ARG A 142 -10.56 9.97 13.25
CA ARG A 142 -9.37 9.57 12.48
C ARG A 142 -8.41 8.74 13.31
N VAL A 143 -7.84 7.70 12.71
CA VAL A 143 -6.79 6.88 13.32
C VAL A 143 -5.61 6.71 12.37
N ARG A 144 -4.43 6.35 12.91
CA ARG A 144 -3.25 6.02 12.11
C ARG A 144 -2.89 4.55 12.26
N SER A 145 -2.88 3.81 11.16
CA SER A 145 -2.44 2.42 11.13
C SER A 145 -2.17 2.00 9.69
N ALA A 146 -0.89 1.93 9.30
CA ALA A 146 -0.51 1.54 7.94
C ALA A 146 -1.03 0.15 7.55
N ALA A 147 -1.08 -0.79 8.50
CA ALA A 147 -1.66 -2.11 8.25
C ALA A 147 -3.17 -2.05 7.97
N LEU A 148 -3.91 -1.14 8.62
CA LEU A 148 -5.34 -0.95 8.33
C LEU A 148 -5.54 -0.23 7.00
N GLU A 149 -4.72 0.79 6.71
CA GLU A 149 -4.74 1.49 5.42
C GLU A 149 -4.51 0.52 4.26
N ALA A 150 -3.53 -0.38 4.40
CA ALA A 150 -3.25 -1.43 3.41
C ALA A 150 -4.43 -2.40 3.24
N LEU A 151 -5.03 -2.87 4.34
CA LEU A 151 -6.20 -3.78 4.29
C LEU A 151 -7.43 -3.14 3.64
N ILE A 152 -7.69 -1.86 3.94
CA ILE A 152 -8.78 -1.13 3.29
C ILE A 152 -8.49 -1.04 1.81
N ALA A 153 -7.30 -0.59 1.42
CA ALA A 153 -6.93 -0.38 0.03
C ALA A 153 -6.95 -1.66 -0.82
N ALA A 154 -6.56 -2.79 -0.24
CA ALA A 154 -6.57 -4.09 -0.92
C ALA A 154 -7.97 -4.70 -1.05
N HIS A 155 -8.95 -4.31 -0.22
CA HIS A 155 -10.26 -4.96 -0.19
C HIS A 155 -10.97 -4.91 -1.58
N PRO A 156 -11.63 -5.99 -2.03
CA PRO A 156 -11.92 -7.24 -1.31
C PRO A 156 -10.78 -8.28 -1.34
N ASP A 157 -9.68 -7.97 -2.02
CA ASP A 157 -8.47 -8.80 -1.98
C ASP A 157 -7.78 -8.71 -0.61
N GLY A 158 -6.78 -9.57 -0.43
CA GLY A 158 -5.99 -9.64 0.79
C GLY A 158 -4.50 -9.70 0.53
N PHE A 159 -3.77 -9.90 1.62
CA PHE A 159 -2.32 -10.05 1.60
C PHE A 159 -1.94 -11.48 1.92
N ASP A 160 -1.05 -12.06 1.11
CA ASP A 160 -0.35 -13.29 1.45
C ASP A 160 0.73 -13.03 2.51
N LEU A 161 0.28 -12.78 3.74
CA LEU A 161 1.10 -12.44 4.89
C LEU A 161 0.57 -13.14 6.16
N PRO A 162 1.41 -13.36 7.18
CA PRO A 162 0.96 -13.82 8.48
C PRO A 162 -0.08 -12.87 9.10
N LEU A 163 -1.14 -13.42 9.71
CA LEU A 163 -2.19 -12.62 10.37
C LEU A 163 -1.62 -11.66 11.44
N GLN A 164 -0.52 -12.07 12.08
CA GLN A 164 0.18 -11.27 13.09
C GLN A 164 0.71 -9.92 12.56
N THR A 165 0.99 -9.81 11.26
CA THR A 165 1.40 -8.55 10.62
C THR A 165 0.32 -7.48 10.75
N PHE A 166 -0.94 -7.88 10.95
CA PHE A 166 -2.09 -6.99 11.05
C PHE A 166 -2.58 -6.76 12.49
N ARG A 167 -1.80 -7.14 13.52
CA ARG A 167 -2.17 -6.92 14.94
C ARG A 167 -2.49 -5.47 15.27
N SER A 168 -1.77 -4.51 14.68
CA SER A 168 -2.05 -3.07 14.87
C SER A 168 -3.41 -2.68 14.30
N ALA A 169 -3.80 -3.21 13.14
CA ALA A 169 -5.13 -3.00 12.57
C ALA A 169 -6.21 -3.60 13.47
N THR A 170 -6.04 -4.84 13.96
CA THR A 170 -6.96 -5.47 14.91
C THR A 170 -7.16 -4.62 16.17
N ARG A 171 -6.06 -4.14 16.78
CA ARG A 171 -6.11 -3.30 17.98
C ARG A 171 -6.87 -2.00 17.73
N VAL A 172 -6.59 -1.34 16.60
CA VAL A 172 -7.23 -0.06 16.25
C VAL A 172 -8.73 -0.24 15.99
N LEU A 173 -9.13 -1.29 15.28
CA LEU A 173 -10.54 -1.60 15.02
C LEU A 173 -11.30 -1.89 16.33
N HIS A 174 -10.70 -2.70 17.21
CA HIS A 174 -11.27 -3.00 18.53
C HIS A 174 -11.45 -1.73 19.38
N LEU A 175 -10.42 -0.89 19.49
CA LEU A 175 -10.49 0.39 20.22
C LEU A 175 -11.42 1.43 19.56
N ALA A 176 -11.81 1.22 18.30
CA ALA A 176 -12.81 2.02 17.61
C ALA A 176 -14.22 1.44 17.73
N GLY A 177 -14.39 0.22 18.25
CA GLY A 177 -15.71 -0.43 18.23
C GLY A 177 -16.23 -0.70 16.82
N VAL A 178 -15.34 -0.78 15.81
CA VAL A 178 -15.74 -1.10 14.44
C VAL A 178 -15.88 -2.63 14.33
N PRO A 179 -17.03 -3.16 13.86
CA PRO A 179 -17.30 -4.59 13.81
C PRO A 179 -16.61 -5.27 12.60
N PHE A 180 -15.32 -5.01 12.41
CA PHE A 180 -14.47 -5.62 11.39
C PHE A 180 -13.18 -6.13 12.03
N ARG A 181 -12.59 -7.16 11.43
CA ARG A 181 -11.28 -7.66 11.83
C ARG A 181 -10.49 -8.21 10.64
N PRO A 182 -9.16 -8.13 10.66
CA PRO A 182 -8.32 -8.93 9.78
C PRO A 182 -8.57 -10.41 10.03
N ARG A 183 -8.75 -11.20 8.97
CA ARG A 183 -8.97 -12.65 9.05
C ARG A 183 -8.29 -13.33 7.87
N ARG A 184 -7.76 -14.53 8.10
CA ARG A 184 -7.32 -15.40 7.00
C ARG A 184 -8.52 -15.94 6.22
N ASP A 185 -8.46 -15.77 4.92
CA ASP A 185 -9.40 -16.29 3.95
C ASP A 185 -8.62 -16.89 2.78
N ARG A 186 -8.69 -18.22 2.67
CA ARG A 186 -7.98 -18.94 1.61
C ARG A 186 -8.56 -18.66 0.23
N ALA A 187 -9.86 -18.39 0.12
CA ALA A 187 -10.49 -18.09 -1.16
C ALA A 187 -10.05 -16.71 -1.69
N ALA A 188 -9.79 -15.76 -0.79
CA ALA A 188 -9.24 -14.45 -1.13
C ALA A 188 -7.69 -14.42 -1.16
N GLY A 189 -7.04 -15.59 -1.04
CA GLY A 189 -5.59 -15.73 -1.16
C GLY A 189 -4.77 -15.14 -0.02
N GLY A 190 -5.35 -14.88 1.17
CA GLY A 190 -4.57 -14.27 2.25
C GLY A 190 -5.36 -13.71 3.43
N VAL A 191 -4.81 -12.68 4.06
CA VAL A 191 -5.46 -11.92 5.13
C VAL A 191 -6.26 -10.78 4.53
N VAL A 192 -7.56 -10.77 4.82
CA VAL A 192 -8.54 -9.80 4.35
C VAL A 192 -9.24 -9.12 5.53
N LEU A 193 -9.84 -7.96 5.28
CA LEU A 193 -10.74 -7.32 6.22
C LEU A 193 -12.14 -7.94 6.11
N ARG A 194 -12.70 -8.47 7.21
CA ARG A 194 -14.03 -9.10 7.21
C ARG A 194 -14.90 -8.52 8.34
N PRO A 195 -16.23 -8.42 8.12
CA PRO A 195 -17.16 -8.15 9.22
C PRO A 195 -17.01 -9.21 10.31
N MET A 196 -17.14 -8.79 11.56
CA MET A 196 -17.41 -9.71 12.65
C MET A 196 -18.86 -10.18 12.51
N ALA A 197 -19.08 -11.49 12.61
CA ALA A 197 -20.45 -11.98 12.76
C ALA A 197 -21.04 -11.30 14.00
N PRO A 198 -22.32 -10.89 13.99
CA PRO A 198 -22.96 -10.44 15.22
C PRO A 198 -22.77 -11.53 16.27
N ALA A 199 -22.39 -11.11 17.49
CA ALA A 199 -22.44 -12.03 18.63
C ALA A 199 -23.88 -12.57 18.64
N GLN A 200 -24.04 -13.89 18.63
CA GLN A 200 -25.36 -14.46 18.84
C GLN A 200 -25.74 -14.14 20.29
N GLU A 201 -26.49 -13.06 20.48
CA GLU A 201 -27.29 -12.85 21.68
C GLU A 201 -28.32 -13.97 21.73
N GLY A 202 -28.11 -14.95 22.60
CA GLY A 202 -29.11 -15.96 22.89
C GLY A 202 -28.55 -17.34 23.22
N ASP A 203 -28.08 -17.50 24.46
CA ASP A 203 -28.56 -18.63 25.26
C ASP A 203 -28.64 -18.20 26.73
N HIS A 204 -29.71 -17.46 27.03
CA HIS A 204 -30.25 -17.40 28.38
C HIS A 204 -31.45 -18.36 28.42
N ARG A 205 -31.20 -19.60 28.85
CA ARG A 205 -32.15 -20.40 29.63
C ARG A 205 -31.39 -21.20 30.68
#